data_AF-A0A1A8B2A5-F1
#
_entry.id   AF-A0A1A8B2A5-F1
#
_cell.length_a   1.000
_cell.length_b   1.000
_cell.length_c   1.000
_cell.angle_alpha   90.00
_cell.angle_beta   90.00
_cell.angle_gamma   90.00
#
_symmetry.space_group_name_H-M   'P 1'
#
loop_
_entity.id
_entity.type
_entity.pdbx_description
1 polymer ?
#
loop_
_entity_poly.entity_id
_entity_poly.type
_entity_poly.pdbx_seq_one_letter_code
_entity_poly.pdbx_strand_id
1 'polypeptide(L)'
;MLFGLFVLLQLLSGGHLACTRKLLSENEGSQDQKVFVDDGNANEFLGRHLLFNRFDFEMFTPGNLERECYEEVCNYEEAREVFENIPQTDQFWKKYTQDHSNNPSRIDVTALLVGLISSAVAVGIVSILIWYYCSSRLKGNLSRSG
;
A
#
# COMPACT_ATOMS: atom_id res chain seq x y z
N MET A 1 -8.84 -10.18 -2.92
CA MET A 1 -9.61 -10.52 -1.70
C MET A 1 -9.51 -12.01 -1.33
N LEU A 2 -9.66 -12.95 -2.28
CA LEU A 2 -9.55 -14.39 -2.02
C LEU A 2 -8.16 -14.83 -1.51
N PHE A 3 -7.09 -14.20 -2.00
CA PHE A 3 -5.71 -14.52 -1.65
C PHE A 3 -5.38 -14.23 -0.18
N GLY A 4 -5.89 -13.11 0.36
CA GLY A 4 -5.74 -12.78 1.78
C GLY A 4 -6.48 -13.76 2.69
N LEU A 5 -7.65 -14.24 2.24
CA LEU A 5 -8.43 -15.27 2.94
C LEU A 5 -7.71 -16.62 2.92
N PHE A 6 -7.01 -16.95 1.83
CA PHE A 6 -6.17 -18.14 1.72
C PHE A 6 -4.94 -18.04 2.62
N VAL A 7 -4.25 -16.89 2.68
CA VAL A 7 -3.12 -16.66 3.59
C VAL A 7 -3.55 -16.71 5.06
N LEU A 8 -4.70 -16.13 5.40
CA LEU A 8 -5.34 -16.26 6.71
C LEU A 8 -5.64 -17.73 7.03
N LEU A 9 -6.18 -18.50 6.08
CA LEU A 9 -6.49 -19.92 6.26
C LEU A 9 -5.22 -20.79 6.43
N GLN A 10 -4.12 -20.44 5.78
CA GLN A 10 -2.81 -21.09 5.98
C GLN A 10 -2.20 -20.75 7.35
N LEU A 11 -2.37 -19.51 7.84
CA LEU A 11 -1.95 -19.09 9.17
C LEU A 11 -2.84 -19.69 10.28
N LEU A 12 -4.14 -19.88 10.01
CA LEU A 12 -5.13 -20.45 10.94
C LEU A 12 -5.10 -21.99 11.00
N SER A 13 -4.73 -22.70 9.93
CA SER A 13 -4.70 -24.17 9.92
C SER A 13 -3.32 -24.78 10.21
N GLY A 14 -2.22 -24.04 9.97
CA GLY A 14 -0.84 -24.53 10.20
C GLY A 14 -0.26 -24.23 11.59
N GLY A 15 -0.95 -23.45 12.43
CA GLY A 15 -0.45 -22.97 13.71
C GLY A 15 -1.25 -23.47 14.91
N HIS A 16 -1.35 -24.78 15.13
CA HIS A 16 -1.95 -25.29 16.36
C HIS A 16 -1.05 -24.96 17.56
N LEU A 17 -1.54 -24.07 18.42
CA LEU A 17 -1.63 -24.30 19.86
C LEU A 17 -0.30 -24.55 20.62
N ALA A 18 0.59 -23.56 20.68
CA ALA A 18 1.75 -23.61 21.59
C ALA A 18 1.77 -22.57 22.72
N CYS A 19 0.99 -21.47 22.70
CA CYS A 19 0.77 -20.61 23.88
C CYS A 19 -0.15 -19.42 23.58
N THR A 20 -1.44 -19.52 23.93
CA THR A 20 -2.29 -18.34 24.19
C THR A 20 -2.64 -18.32 25.67
N ARG A 21 -2.03 -17.43 26.47
CA ARG A 21 -2.63 -16.95 27.73
C ARG A 21 -1.92 -15.72 28.33
N LYS A 22 -2.40 -14.52 27.99
CA LYS A 22 -2.41 -13.25 28.75
C LYS A 22 -2.56 -12.13 27.72
N LEU A 23 -3.42 -11.13 27.84
CA LEU A 23 -4.45 -10.81 28.81
C LEU A 23 -5.20 -9.66 28.13
N LEU A 24 -6.48 -9.87 27.82
CA LEU A 24 -7.44 -8.79 27.64
C LEU A 24 -7.36 -7.88 28.88
N SER A 25 -7.01 -6.61 28.71
CA SER A 25 -7.29 -5.59 29.73
C SER A 25 -7.77 -4.33 29.03
N GLU A 26 -9.03 -4.01 29.29
CA GLU A 26 -9.65 -2.70 29.19
C GLU A 26 -8.73 -1.57 29.67
N ASN A 27 -8.86 -0.39 29.05
CA ASN A 27 -9.37 0.77 29.79
C ASN A 27 -9.99 1.82 28.84
N GLU A 28 -11.20 2.27 29.17
CA GLU A 28 -11.93 3.34 28.50
C GLU A 28 -11.42 4.73 28.89
N GLY A 29 -11.61 5.68 27.96
CA GLY A 29 -12.16 6.99 28.26
C GLY A 29 -11.19 8.14 28.60
N SER A 30 -11.16 9.15 27.72
CA SER A 30 -11.49 10.54 28.11
C SER A 30 -11.60 11.42 26.86
N GLN A 31 -12.76 12.06 26.67
CA GLN A 31 -12.99 13.07 25.65
C GLN A 31 -12.47 14.41 26.16
N ASP A 32 -11.64 15.09 25.37
CA ASP A 32 -11.27 16.47 25.58
C ASP A 32 -11.57 17.28 24.32
N GLN A 33 -12.13 18.47 24.51
CA GLN A 33 -12.77 19.26 23.47
C GLN A 33 -11.71 19.94 22.58
N LYS A 34 -11.37 19.32 21.46
CA LYS A 34 -10.29 19.74 20.55
C LYS A 34 -10.77 20.85 19.59
N VAL A 35 -10.42 22.10 19.90
CA VAL A 35 -10.57 23.26 19.00
C VAL A 35 -9.58 23.18 17.81
N PHE A 36 -8.59 22.30 17.89
CA PHE A 36 -7.71 21.92 16.79
C PHE A 36 -7.98 20.46 16.41
N VAL A 37 -8.00 20.19 15.11
CA VAL A 37 -8.09 18.81 14.60
C VAL A 37 -6.88 18.02 15.13
N ASP A 38 -7.11 16.79 15.60
CA ASP A 38 -6.06 15.90 16.08
C ASP A 38 -5.00 15.66 15.00
N ASP A 39 -3.74 15.44 15.37
CA ASP A 39 -2.64 15.23 14.42
C ASP A 39 -2.99 14.11 13.41
N GLY A 40 -3.64 13.03 13.84
CA GLY A 40 -4.08 11.97 12.94
C GLY A 40 -5.11 12.45 11.91
N ASN A 41 -6.02 13.31 12.34
CA ASN A 41 -7.12 13.82 11.52
C ASN A 41 -6.71 15.04 10.68
N ALA A 42 -5.66 15.78 11.07
CA ALA A 42 -5.04 16.84 10.28
C ALA A 42 -4.16 16.26 9.16
N ASN A 43 -3.49 15.13 9.43
CA ASN A 43 -2.77 14.34 8.42
C ASN A 43 -3.72 13.71 7.38
N GLU A 44 -5.00 13.56 7.68
CA GLU A 44 -6.02 13.15 6.70
C GLU A 44 -6.31 14.29 5.70
N PHE A 45 -6.31 15.55 6.15
CA PHE A 45 -6.49 16.73 5.28
C PHE A 45 -5.22 17.10 4.50
N LEU A 46 -4.03 16.93 5.11
CA LEU A 46 -2.73 17.13 4.46
C LEU A 46 -2.18 15.85 3.82
N GLY A 47 -3.01 14.81 3.72
CA GLY A 47 -2.69 13.57 3.04
C GLY A 47 -2.54 13.80 1.55
N ARG A 48 -1.42 14.40 1.13
CA ARG A 48 -0.99 14.32 -0.26
C ARG A 48 -0.93 12.83 -0.58
N HIS A 49 -1.81 12.40 -1.47
CA HIS A 49 -1.67 11.11 -2.12
C HIS A 49 -0.32 11.17 -2.82
N LEU A 50 0.67 10.43 -2.29
CA LEU A 50 1.95 10.27 -2.96
C LEU A 50 1.64 9.50 -4.24
N LEU A 51 1.35 10.24 -5.32
CA LEU A 51 1.51 9.77 -6.67
C LEU A 51 2.97 9.32 -6.83
N PHE A 52 3.20 8.45 -7.80
CA PHE A 52 4.45 7.76 -8.00
C PHE A 52 5.58 8.75 -8.33
N ASN A 53 6.11 9.46 -7.33
CA ASN A 53 7.19 10.43 -7.52
C ASN A 53 8.43 9.64 -7.93
N ARG A 54 8.81 9.79 -9.19
CA ARG A 54 9.97 9.16 -9.77
C ARG A 54 11.22 9.93 -9.36
N PHE A 55 11.52 10.05 -8.06
CA PHE A 55 12.74 10.72 -7.56
C PHE A 55 13.02 12.11 -8.21
N ASP A 56 11.99 12.76 -8.71
CA ASP A 56 12.04 14.07 -9.33
C ASP A 56 11.69 15.09 -8.27
N PHE A 57 12.55 16.10 -8.13
CA PHE A 57 12.30 17.23 -7.25
C PHE A 57 11.27 18.15 -7.91
N GLU A 58 10.03 17.67 -8.05
CA GLU A 58 8.93 18.28 -8.82
C GLU A 58 8.67 19.75 -8.46
N MET A 59 8.88 20.12 -7.19
CA MET A 59 8.88 21.52 -6.73
C MET A 59 9.80 22.47 -7.51
N PHE A 60 10.87 21.95 -8.13
CA PHE A 60 11.87 22.72 -8.87
C PHE A 60 11.83 22.45 -10.38
N THR A 61 11.02 21.48 -10.82
CA THR A 61 10.85 21.16 -12.24
C THR A 61 9.67 21.97 -12.77
N PRO A 62 9.80 22.66 -13.92
CA PRO A 62 8.68 23.39 -14.49
C PRO A 62 7.53 22.45 -14.84
N GLY A 63 6.30 22.95 -14.64
CA GLY A 63 5.06 22.25 -14.96
C GLY A 63 5.04 21.80 -16.43
N ASN A 64 4.63 20.55 -16.67
CA ASN A 64 4.52 20.01 -18.02
C ASN A 64 3.24 19.18 -18.19
N LEU A 65 2.37 19.60 -19.12
CA LEU A 65 1.06 18.96 -19.34
C LEU A 65 1.15 17.48 -19.73
N GLU A 66 2.15 17.12 -20.55
CA GLU A 66 2.34 15.72 -20.99
C GLU A 66 2.72 14.85 -19.81
N ARG A 67 3.73 15.27 -19.04
CA ARG A 67 4.21 14.54 -17.87
C ARG A 67 3.13 14.45 -16.80
N GLU A 68 2.58 15.58 -16.37
CA GLU A 68 1.73 15.63 -15.18
C GLU A 68 0.31 15.13 -15.42
N CYS A 69 -0.28 15.44 -16.59
CA CYS A 69 -1.69 15.18 -16.83
C CYS A 69 -1.98 14.12 -17.92
N TYR A 70 -1.02 13.72 -18.77
CA TYR A 70 -1.24 12.68 -19.78
C TYR A 70 -0.52 11.37 -19.46
N GLU A 71 0.73 11.45 -19.00
CA GLU A 71 1.50 10.29 -18.50
C GLU A 71 1.09 9.95 -17.06
N GLU A 72 0.86 10.98 -16.25
CA GLU A 72 0.43 10.88 -14.86
C GLU A 72 -0.99 11.43 -14.64
N VAL A 73 -1.51 11.25 -13.42
CA VAL A 73 -2.82 11.77 -13.02
C VAL A 73 -2.61 13.05 -12.23
N CYS A 74 -2.90 14.20 -12.86
CA CYS A 74 -2.79 15.50 -12.21
C CYS A 74 -4.06 15.94 -11.47
N ASN A 75 -3.88 16.82 -10.49
CA ASN A 75 -4.93 17.58 -9.83
C ASN A 75 -5.14 18.96 -10.51
N TYR A 76 -6.17 19.70 -10.09
CA TYR A 76 -6.52 20.99 -10.72
C TYR A 76 -5.41 22.04 -10.57
N GLU A 77 -4.71 22.02 -9.44
CA GLU A 77 -3.66 22.99 -9.13
C GLU A 77 -2.43 22.79 -10.01
N GLU A 78 -2.04 21.55 -10.26
CA GLU A 78 -0.96 21.20 -11.20
C GLU A 78 -1.31 21.66 -12.62
N ALA A 79 -2.55 21.40 -13.07
CA ALA A 79 -3.02 21.94 -14.36
C ALA A 79 -3.02 23.48 -14.38
N ARG A 80 -3.31 24.14 -13.26
CA ARG A 80 -3.25 25.61 -13.13
C ARG A 80 -1.82 26.13 -13.21
N GLU A 81 -0.86 25.42 -12.63
CA GLU A 81 0.57 25.76 -12.70
C GLU A 81 1.11 25.68 -14.13
N VAL A 82 0.61 24.75 -14.95
CA VAL A 82 1.02 24.62 -16.36
C VAL A 82 0.45 25.74 -17.25
N PHE A 83 -0.84 26.08 -17.10
CA PHE A 83 -1.49 27.07 -17.96
C PHE A 83 -1.33 28.51 -17.48
N GLU A 84 -1.04 28.72 -16.19
CA GLU A 84 -1.00 30.02 -15.48
C GLU A 84 -2.28 30.88 -15.62
N ASN A 85 -3.33 30.35 -16.26
CA ASN A 85 -4.54 31.07 -16.66
C ASN A 85 -5.81 30.27 -16.34
N ILE A 86 -6.63 30.78 -15.42
CA ILE A 86 -7.90 30.16 -14.99
C ILE A 86 -8.82 29.75 -16.14
N PRO A 87 -9.13 30.59 -17.16
CA PRO A 87 -10.09 30.20 -18.20
C PRO A 87 -9.57 29.05 -19.08
N GLN A 88 -8.25 28.92 -19.25
CA GLN A 88 -7.64 27.83 -20.01
C GLN A 88 -7.62 26.55 -19.17
N THR A 89 -7.25 26.65 -17.89
CA THR A 89 -7.28 25.53 -16.94
C THR A 89 -8.69 24.96 -16.81
N ASP A 90 -9.73 25.79 -16.70
CA ASP A 90 -11.12 25.33 -16.57
C ASP A 90 -11.60 24.55 -17.81
N GLN A 91 -11.25 25.03 -19.01
CA GLN A 91 -11.59 24.35 -20.25
C GLN A 91 -10.90 22.98 -20.34
N PHE A 92 -9.61 22.93 -20.00
CA PHE A 92 -8.86 21.68 -19.94
C PHE A 92 -9.44 20.73 -18.89
N TRP A 93 -9.63 21.21 -17.66
CA TRP A 93 -10.06 20.42 -16.51
C TRP A 93 -11.41 19.75 -16.73
N LYS A 94 -12.36 20.48 -17.35
CA LYS A 94 -13.67 19.94 -17.72
C LYS A 94 -13.54 18.73 -18.65
N LYS A 95 -12.67 18.81 -19.65
CA LYS A 95 -12.43 17.72 -20.60
C LYS A 95 -11.69 16.56 -19.93
N TYR A 96 -10.65 16.88 -19.17
CA TYR A 96 -9.80 15.91 -18.45
C TYR A 96 -10.62 15.05 -17.48
N THR A 97 -11.46 15.68 -16.66
CA THR A 97 -12.31 14.99 -15.66
C THR A 97 -13.38 14.13 -16.33
N GLN A 98 -13.96 14.61 -17.45
CA GLN A 98 -14.91 13.81 -18.23
C GLN A 98 -14.26 12.55 -18.77
N ASP A 99 -13.06 12.64 -19.36
CA ASP A 99 -12.35 11.48 -19.89
C ASP A 99 -11.91 10.51 -18.79
N HIS A 100 -11.38 11.02 -17.68
CA HIS A 100 -10.96 10.21 -16.53
C HIS A 100 -12.12 9.50 -15.83
N SER A 101 -13.29 10.14 -15.74
CA SER A 101 -14.49 9.52 -15.15
C SER A 101 -15.01 8.33 -15.97
N ASN A 102 -14.78 8.32 -17.28
CA ASN A 102 -15.22 7.26 -18.19
C ASN A 102 -14.20 6.13 -18.34
N ASN A 103 -12.97 6.31 -17.86
CA ASN A 103 -11.89 5.33 -17.93
C ASN A 103 -11.48 4.92 -16.51
N PRO A 104 -12.27 4.08 -15.81
CA PRO A 104 -11.96 3.70 -14.44
C PRO A 104 -10.62 2.96 -14.41
N SER A 105 -9.64 3.60 -13.76
CA SER A 105 -8.34 3.09 -13.28
C SER A 105 -7.75 1.94 -14.09
N ARG A 106 -6.72 2.24 -14.90
CA ARG A 106 -5.89 1.21 -15.50
C ARG A 106 -5.39 0.27 -14.40
N ILE A 107 -5.82 -0.98 -14.43
CA ILE A 107 -5.35 -2.01 -13.51
C ILE A 107 -3.83 -2.06 -13.65
N ASP A 108 -3.10 -1.74 -12.59
CA ASP A 108 -1.63 -1.76 -12.62
C ASP A 108 -1.15 -3.21 -12.67
N VAL A 109 -1.00 -3.69 -13.90
CA VAL A 109 -0.51 -5.03 -14.22
C VAL A 109 0.88 -5.25 -13.61
N THR A 110 1.67 -4.18 -13.46
CA THR A 110 3.00 -4.22 -12.85
C THR A 110 2.89 -4.55 -11.37
N ALA A 111 2.02 -3.86 -10.64
CA ALA A 111 1.77 -4.14 -9.22
C ALA A 111 1.27 -5.57 -9.00
N LEU A 112 0.37 -6.06 -9.86
CA LEU A 112 -0.13 -7.44 -9.79
C LEU A 112 0.99 -8.47 -10.03
N LEU A 113 1.78 -8.27 -11.08
CA LEU A 113 2.87 -9.17 -11.45
C LEU A 113 3.97 -9.21 -10.38
N VAL A 114 4.37 -8.04 -9.87
CA VAL A 114 5.34 -7.92 -8.78
C VAL A 114 4.82 -8.61 -7.52
N GLY A 115 3.54 -8.41 -7.19
CA GLY A 115 2.89 -9.08 -6.06
C GLY A 115 2.92 -10.60 -6.16
N LEU A 116 2.62 -11.17 -7.34
CA LEU A 116 2.64 -12.62 -7.55
C LEU A 116 4.05 -13.21 -7.42
N ILE A 117 5.07 -12.57 -8.01
CA ILE A 117 6.46 -13.02 -7.93
C ILE A 117 6.96 -12.96 -6.49
N SER A 118 6.73 -11.83 -5.81
CA SER A 118 7.11 -11.64 -4.41
C SER A 118 6.50 -12.70 -3.50
N SER A 119 5.20 -12.98 -3.67
CA SER A 119 4.50 -14.01 -2.90
C SER A 119 5.08 -15.41 -3.14
N ALA A 120 5.39 -15.77 -4.39
CA ALA A 120 5.95 -17.08 -4.70
C ALA A 120 7.34 -17.28 -4.06
N VAL A 121 8.20 -16.26 -4.14
CA VAL A 121 9.55 -16.29 -3.54
C VAL A 121 9.48 -16.40 -2.02
N ALA A 122 8.61 -15.61 -1.38
CA ALA A 122 8.43 -15.67 0.07
C ALA A 122 7.99 -17.06 0.54
N VAL A 123 7.02 -17.67 -0.15
CA VAL A 123 6.55 -19.04 0.16
C VAL A 123 7.66 -20.07 -0.03
N GLY A 124 8.45 -19.95 -1.11
CA GLY A 124 9.60 -20.82 -1.34
C GLY A 124 10.64 -20.74 -0.22
N ILE A 125 11.02 -19.53 0.18
CA ILE A 125 11.99 -19.30 1.27
C ILE A 125 11.46 -19.87 2.59
N VAL A 126 10.21 -19.58 2.95
CA VAL A 126 9.58 -20.09 4.19
C VAL A 126 9.53 -21.62 4.18
N SER A 127 9.15 -22.24 3.06
CA SER A 127 9.10 -23.70 2.92
C SER A 127 10.47 -24.35 3.12
N ILE A 128 11.52 -23.75 2.54
CA ILE A 128 12.90 -24.22 2.68
C ILE A 128 13.37 -24.09 4.14
N LEU A 129 13.11 -22.95 4.80
CA LEU A 129 13.49 -22.73 6.19
C LEU A 129 12.79 -23.72 7.13
N ILE A 130 11.49 -23.96 6.93
CA ILE A 130 10.73 -24.97 7.68
C ILE A 130 11.32 -26.36 7.46
N TRP A 131 11.63 -26.72 6.21
CA TRP A 131 12.23 -28.02 5.90
C TRP A 131 13.59 -28.22 6.57
N TYR A 132 14.48 -27.22 6.51
CA TYR A 132 15.77 -27.27 7.18
C TYR A 132 15.63 -27.36 8.71
N TYR A 133 14.69 -26.60 9.29
CA TYR A 133 14.42 -26.66 10.73
C TYR A 133 13.89 -28.04 11.15
N CYS A 134 12.94 -28.60 10.41
CA CYS A 134 12.40 -29.93 10.68
C CYS A 134 13.46 -31.03 10.47
N SER A 135 14.25 -30.95 9.40
CA SER A 135 15.30 -31.92 9.08
C SER A 135 16.43 -31.90 10.12
N SER A 136 16.88 -30.71 10.55
CA SER A 136 17.91 -30.58 11.58
C SER A 136 17.43 -31.08 12.96
N ARG A 137 16.17 -30.83 13.32
CA ARG A 137 15.55 -31.41 14.53
C ARG A 137 15.45 -32.93 14.45
N LEU A 138 15.12 -33.50 13.29
CA LEU A 138 15.04 -34.96 13.11
C LEU A 138 16.43 -35.61 13.25
N LYS A 139 17.46 -35.00 12.64
CA LYS A 139 18.84 -35.48 12.74
C LYS A 139 19.42 -35.35 14.16
N GLY A 140 19.06 -34.30 14.89
CA GLY A 140 19.43 -34.13 16.30
C GLY A 140 18.78 -35.15 17.25
N ASN A 141 17.53 -35.54 17.01
CA ASN A 141 16.88 -36.60 17.79
C ASN A 141 17.47 -37.99 17.48
N LEU A 142 17.84 -38.26 16.23
CA LEU A 142 18.49 -39.52 15.85
C LEU A 142 19.89 -39.67 16.47
N SER A 143 20.69 -38.60 16.53
CA SER A 143 22.00 -38.61 17.20
C SER A 143 21.94 -38.73 18.73
N ARG A 144 20.79 -38.47 19.37
CA ARG A 144 20.63 -38.59 20.83
C ARG A 144 20.08 -39.95 21.27
N SER A 145 19.64 -40.78 20.32
CA SER A 145 19.05 -42.09 20.57
C SER A 145 19.99 -43.27 20.26
N GLY A 146 21.24 -42.99 19.85
CA GLY A 146 22.29 -43.98 19.58
C GLY A 146 23.37 -43.99 20.64
#